data_AF-A0A928JG82-F1
#
_entry.id   AF-A0A928JG82-F1
#
_cell.length_a   1.000
_cell.length_b   1.000
_cell.length_c   1.000
_cell.angle_alpha   90.00
_cell.angle_beta   90.00
_cell.angle_gamma   90.00
#
_symmetry.space_group_name_H-M   'P 1'
#
loop_
_entity.id
_entity.type
_entity.pdbx_description
1 polymer ?
#
loop_
_entity_poly.entity_id
_entity_poly.type
_entity_poly.pdbx_seq_one_letter_code
_entity_poly.pdbx_strand_id
1 'polypeptide(L)'
;MKLTDFKVGDRLWRVDFDKKTGAVSYTPFPISKVGRKYVYVRIGCWDTQFQMHIKEGCFLEVKDWGSPEVLYFSEQDARDYVERRNCEDFLARLDSWGLRKYSLETLRKAVRILKTGEKENG
;
A
#
# COMPACT_ATOMS: atom_id res chain seq x y z
N MET A 1 -5.01 -13.12 -13.28
CA MET A 1 -5.97 -12.55 -12.32
C MET A 1 -6.98 -11.69 -13.06
N LYS A 2 -8.26 -11.81 -12.72
CA LYS A 2 -9.41 -11.16 -13.36
C LYS A 2 -10.42 -10.72 -12.29
N LEU A 3 -11.29 -9.78 -12.62
CA LEU A 3 -12.34 -9.30 -11.70
C LEU A 3 -13.26 -10.42 -11.20
N THR A 4 -13.54 -11.41 -12.06
CA THR A 4 -14.38 -12.57 -11.76
C THR A 4 -13.79 -13.53 -10.73
N ASP A 5 -12.50 -13.38 -10.42
CA ASP A 5 -11.82 -14.20 -9.41
C ASP A 5 -12.20 -13.74 -7.99
N PHE A 6 -12.82 -12.58 -7.86
CA PHE A 6 -13.25 -11.99 -6.59
C PHE A 6 -14.74 -12.22 -6.31
N LYS A 7 -15.07 -12.38 -5.03
CA LYS A 7 -16.44 -12.49 -4.52
C LYS A 7 -16.69 -11.54 -3.36
N VAL A 8 -17.97 -11.33 -3.07
CA VAL A 8 -18.40 -10.59 -1.88
C VAL A 8 -17.82 -11.25 -0.64
N GLY A 9 -17.27 -10.44 0.27
CA GLY A 9 -16.60 -10.89 1.49
C GLY A 9 -15.10 -11.17 1.34
N ASP A 10 -14.57 -11.29 0.12
CA ASP A 10 -13.11 -11.34 -0.07
C ASP A 10 -12.47 -10.06 0.45
N ARG A 11 -11.24 -10.17 0.94
CA ARG A 11 -10.50 -9.05 1.54
C ARG A 11 -9.55 -8.47 0.52
N LEU A 12 -9.66 -7.16 0.32
CA LEU A 12 -8.63 -6.33 -0.28
C LEU A 12 -7.90 -5.57 0.83
N TRP A 13 -6.72 -5.04 0.53
CA TRP A 13 -5.88 -4.42 1.55
C TRP A 13 -5.67 -2.95 1.25
N ARG A 14 -6.20 -2.09 2.11
CA ARG A 14 -5.97 -0.65 2.06
C ARG A 14 -4.67 -0.33 2.77
N VAL A 15 -3.91 0.61 2.22
CA VAL A 15 -2.80 1.25 2.95
C VAL A 15 -3.31 2.58 3.48
N ASP A 16 -3.23 2.75 4.80
CA ASP A 16 -3.65 3.96 5.50
C ASP A 16 -2.43 4.79 5.89
N PHE A 17 -2.56 6.12 5.77
CA PHE A 17 -1.53 7.08 6.17
C PHE A 17 -2.07 7.97 7.28
N ASP A 18 -1.47 7.86 8.46
CA ASP A 18 -1.74 8.80 9.54
C ASP A 18 -0.98 10.09 9.27
N LYS A 19 -1.74 11.14 8.93
CA LYS A 19 -1.17 12.47 8.63
C LYS A 19 -0.51 13.14 9.82
N LYS A 20 -0.84 12.77 11.06
CA LYS A 20 -0.29 13.36 12.28
C LYS A 20 1.02 12.71 12.67
N THR A 21 1.06 11.37 12.64
CA THR A 21 2.23 10.61 13.07
C THR A 21 3.19 10.29 11.92
N GLY A 22 2.72 10.42 10.68
CA GLY A 22 3.43 9.93 9.49
C GLY A 22 3.42 8.41 9.39
N ALA A 23 2.73 7.70 10.29
CA ALA A 23 2.71 6.25 10.29
C ALA A 23 1.95 5.73 9.07
N VAL A 24 2.52 4.70 8.44
CA VAL A 24 1.88 3.96 7.37
C VAL A 24 1.49 2.59 7.90
N SER A 25 0.23 2.20 7.70
CA SER A 25 -0.30 0.90 8.10
C SER A 25 -1.14 0.31 6.97
N TYR A 26 -1.58 -0.93 7.15
CA TYR A 26 -2.48 -1.57 6.21
C TYR A 26 -3.64 -2.23 6.94
N THR A 27 -4.83 -2.22 6.34
CA THR A 27 -6.06 -2.77 6.92
C THR A 27 -6.85 -3.57 5.89
N PRO A 28 -7.47 -4.70 6.29
CA PRO A 28 -8.30 -5.47 5.39
C PRO A 28 -9.67 -4.80 5.21
N PHE A 29 -10.14 -4.76 3.96
CA PHE A 29 -11.44 -4.24 3.58
C PHE A 29 -12.24 -5.30 2.81
N PRO A 30 -13.44 -5.69 3.28
CA PRO A 30 -14.25 -6.67 2.58
C PRO A 30 -14.91 -6.07 1.34
N ILE A 31 -14.93 -6.85 0.26
CA ILE A 31 -15.71 -6.53 -0.93
C ILE A 31 -17.20 -6.61 -0.58
N SER A 32 -17.91 -5.50 -0.78
CA SER A 32 -19.35 -5.39 -0.57
C SER A 32 -20.18 -5.84 -1.78
N LYS A 33 -19.65 -5.63 -3.00
CA LYS A 33 -20.29 -6.00 -4.25
C LYS A 33 -19.26 -6.17 -5.36
N VAL A 34 -19.50 -7.12 -6.27
CA VAL A 34 -18.72 -7.30 -7.50
C VAL A 34 -19.64 -7.01 -8.68
N GLY A 35 -19.29 -6.00 -9.48
CA GLY A 35 -19.97 -5.66 -10.72
C GLY A 35 -19.25 -6.24 -11.94
N ARG A 36 -19.74 -5.91 -13.14
CA ARG A 36 -19.12 -6.36 -14.39
C ARG A 36 -17.75 -5.73 -14.65
N LYS A 37 -17.55 -4.48 -14.21
CA LYS A 37 -16.32 -3.69 -14.45
C LYS A 37 -15.60 -3.27 -13.16
N TYR A 38 -16.33 -3.21 -12.05
CA TYR A 38 -15.85 -2.62 -10.80
C TYR A 38 -16.12 -3.55 -9.61
N VAL A 39 -15.27 -3.46 -8.59
CA VAL A 39 -15.58 -3.94 -7.24
C VAL A 39 -16.00 -2.76 -6.38
N TYR A 40 -16.76 -3.04 -5.34
CA TYR A 40 -17.28 -2.04 -4.43
C TYR A 40 -16.85 -2.42 -3.03
N VAL A 41 -16.37 -1.43 -2.28
CA VAL A 41 -15.98 -1.59 -0.87
C VAL A 41 -16.68 -0.49 -0.08
N ARG A 42 -17.17 -0.83 1.11
CA ARG A 42 -17.79 0.16 1.98
C ARG A 42 -16.71 0.94 2.73
N ILE A 43 -16.63 2.24 2.46
CA ILE A 43 -15.73 3.18 3.16
C ILE A 43 -16.60 4.18 3.90
N GLY A 44 -16.57 4.11 5.23
CA GLY A 44 -17.54 4.83 6.06
C GLY A 44 -18.97 4.38 5.75
N CYS A 45 -19.83 5.33 5.40
CA CYS A 45 -21.25 5.07 5.08
C CYS A 45 -21.51 4.80 3.59
N TRP A 46 -20.50 4.85 2.72
CA TRP A 46 -20.68 4.85 1.28
C TRP A 46 -20.02 3.64 0.62
N ASP A 47 -20.71 3.05 -0.36
CA ASP A 47 -20.10 2.05 -1.24
C ASP A 47 -19.27 2.76 -2.30
N THR A 48 -17.96 2.57 -2.21
CA THR A 48 -16.97 3.21 -3.07
C THR A 48 -16.56 2.26 -4.18
N GLN A 49 -16.47 2.78 -5.41
CA GLN A 49 -16.18 1.99 -6.61
C GLN A 49 -14.68 1.93 -6.88
N PHE A 50 -14.20 0.75 -7.27
CA PHE A 50 -12.82 0.54 -7.65
C PHE A 50 -12.69 -0.24 -8.96
N GLN A 51 -11.74 0.18 -9.79
CA GLN A 51 -11.37 -0.47 -11.05
C GLN A 51 -10.10 -1.30 -10.89
N MET A 52 -10.03 -2.45 -11.55
CA MET A 52 -8.87 -3.34 -11.48
C MET A 52 -7.71 -2.84 -12.34
N HIS A 53 -6.51 -2.83 -11.76
CA HIS A 53 -5.23 -2.47 -12.37
C HIS A 53 -4.25 -3.64 -12.21
N ILE A 54 -4.29 -4.57 -13.16
CA ILE A 54 -3.59 -5.86 -13.06
C ILE A 54 -2.06 -5.70 -13.06
N LYS A 55 -1.52 -4.76 -13.84
CA LYS A 55 -0.06 -4.56 -13.92
C LYS A 55 0.50 -4.03 -12.60
N GLU A 56 -0.33 -3.28 -11.88
CA GLU A 56 -0.02 -2.63 -10.62
C GLU A 56 -0.41 -3.49 -9.40
N GLY A 57 -1.06 -4.64 -9.60
CA GLY A 57 -1.45 -5.54 -8.52
C GLY A 57 -2.51 -4.97 -7.58
N CYS A 58 -3.34 -4.03 -8.06
CA CYS A 58 -4.25 -3.30 -7.20
C CYS A 58 -5.57 -2.92 -7.86
N PHE A 59 -6.47 -2.41 -7.04
CA PHE A 59 -7.70 -1.71 -7.39
C PHE A 59 -7.52 -0.22 -7.09
N LEU A 60 -7.91 0.63 -8.03
CA LEU A 60 -7.90 2.09 -7.87
C LEU A 60 -9.32 2.61 -7.75
N GLU A 61 -9.54 3.53 -6.81
CA GLU A 61 -10.81 4.22 -6.64
C GLU A 61 -11.19 4.96 -7.93
N VAL A 62 -12.43 4.79 -8.37
CA VAL A 62 -12.99 5.54 -9.49
C VAL A 62 -13.52 6.88 -8.97
N LYS A 63 -12.79 7.97 -9.24
CA LYS A 63 -13.17 9.33 -8.85
C LYS A 63 -12.65 10.36 -9.86
N ASP A 64 -13.28 11.52 -9.88
CA ASP A 64 -12.93 12.61 -10.82
C ASP A 64 -11.89 13.59 -10.26
N TRP A 65 -11.67 13.62 -8.93
CA TRP A 65 -10.77 14.58 -8.29
C TRP A 65 -10.03 14.02 -7.08
N GLY A 66 -8.85 14.57 -6.80
CA GLY A 66 -7.99 14.16 -5.70
C GLY A 66 -7.24 12.85 -5.98
N SER A 67 -6.45 12.40 -5.00
CA SER A 67 -5.74 11.12 -5.12
C SER A 67 -6.72 9.95 -4.93
N PRO A 68 -6.71 8.95 -5.82
CA PRO A 68 -7.53 7.76 -5.65
C PRO A 68 -6.99 6.90 -4.51
N GLU A 69 -7.90 6.31 -3.75
CA GLU A 69 -7.57 5.23 -2.83
C GLU A 69 -7.08 4.00 -3.60
N VAL A 70 -6.13 3.28 -3.00
CA VAL A 70 -5.53 2.06 -3.58
C VAL A 70 -5.84 0.88 -2.67
N LEU A 71 -6.37 -0.19 -3.25
CA LEU A 71 -6.63 -1.45 -2.56
C LEU A 71 -5.82 -2.57 -3.21
N TYR A 72 -4.88 -3.15 -2.48
CA TYR A 72 -4.05 -4.24 -2.96
C TYR A 72 -4.79 -5.58 -2.95
N PHE A 73 -4.43 -6.43 -3.91
CA PHE A 73 -5.00 -7.76 -4.05
C PHE A 73 -4.60 -8.70 -2.91
N SER A 74 -3.37 -8.59 -2.43
CA SER A 74 -2.81 -9.45 -1.39
C SER A 74 -2.33 -8.65 -0.18
N GLU A 75 -2.29 -9.31 0.98
CA GLU A 75 -1.71 -8.72 2.19
C GLU A 75 -0.22 -8.44 2.00
N GLN A 76 0.48 -9.33 1.29
CA GLN A 76 1.91 -9.21 1.06
C GLN A 76 2.24 -7.94 0.28
N ASP A 77 1.45 -7.59 -0.75
CA ASP A 77 1.68 -6.37 -1.52
C ASP A 77 1.49 -5.10 -0.66
N ALA A 78 0.45 -5.09 0.18
CA ALA A 78 0.22 -3.98 1.11
C ALA A 78 1.33 -3.88 2.16
N ARG A 79 1.76 -5.03 2.71
CA ARG A 79 2.88 -5.11 3.66
C ARG A 79 4.18 -4.62 3.04
N ASP A 80 4.49 -5.05 1.82
CA ASP A 80 5.70 -4.65 1.10
C ASP A 80 5.69 -3.14 0.81
N TYR A 81 4.52 -2.59 0.48
CA TYR A 81 4.37 -1.15 0.34
C TYR A 81 4.66 -0.40 1.64
N VAL A 82 4.05 -0.84 2.76
CA VAL A 82 4.28 -0.22 4.08
C VAL A 82 5.75 -0.32 4.47
N GLU A 83 6.37 -1.48 4.27
CA GLU A 83 7.78 -1.66 4.58
C GLU A 83 8.69 -0.77 3.72
N ARG A 84 8.41 -0.68 2.42
CA ARG A 84 9.12 0.24 1.53
C ARG A 84 9.04 1.67 2.04
N ARG A 85 7.84 2.14 2.37
CA ARG A 85 7.65 3.50 2.91
C ARG A 85 8.46 3.72 4.17
N ASN A 86 8.41 2.78 5.12
CA ASN A 86 9.19 2.87 6.34
C ASN A 86 10.71 2.89 6.08
N CYS A 87 11.19 2.14 5.09
CA CYS A 87 12.60 2.19 4.70
C CYS A 87 12.95 3.53 4.04
N GLU A 88 12.13 4.00 3.10
CA GLU A 88 12.31 5.29 2.42
C GLU A 88 12.30 6.44 3.41
N ASP A 89 11.38 6.45 4.37
CA ASP A 89 11.27 7.49 5.40
C ASP A 89 12.45 7.44 6.39
N PHE A 90 12.97 6.25 6.72
CA PHE A 90 14.18 6.12 7.53
C PHE A 90 15.40 6.68 6.79
N LEU A 91 15.59 6.27 5.54
CA LEU A 91 16.75 6.65 4.73
C LEU A 91 16.70 8.13 4.31
N ALA A 92 15.51 8.69 4.05
CA ALA A 92 15.33 10.09 3.70
C ALA A 92 15.78 11.06 4.81
N ARG A 93 15.83 10.61 6.07
CA ARG A 93 16.41 11.38 7.19
C ARG A 93 17.93 11.53 7.08
N LEU A 94 18.57 10.65 6.32
CA LEU A 94 20.02 10.58 6.16
C LEU A 94 20.44 11.22 4.83
N ASP A 95 19.70 10.92 3.75
CA ASP A 95 19.78 11.63 2.46
C ASP A 95 18.52 11.31 1.61
N SER A 96 17.95 12.32 0.96
CA SER A 96 16.59 12.25 0.38
C SER A 96 16.53 11.86 -1.11
N TRP A 97 17.68 11.69 -1.77
CA TRP A 97 17.71 11.63 -3.24
C TRP A 97 17.60 10.22 -3.82
N GLY A 98 16.49 9.96 -4.51
CA GLY A 98 16.39 8.88 -5.50
C GLY A 98 16.14 7.48 -4.95
N LEU A 99 15.63 7.33 -3.73
CA LEU A 99 15.39 6.02 -3.10
C LEU A 99 14.42 5.11 -3.88
N ARG A 100 13.48 5.71 -4.63
CA ARG A 100 12.47 4.97 -5.41
C ARG A 100 13.04 4.08 -6.51
N LYS A 101 14.28 4.33 -6.97
CA LYS A 101 14.92 3.52 -8.03
C LYS A 101 15.44 2.17 -7.53
N TYR A 102 15.51 1.97 -6.22
CA TYR A 102 16.02 0.74 -5.61
C TYR A 102 14.89 -0.24 -5.28
N SER A 103 15.21 -1.53 -5.27
CA SER A 103 14.30 -2.59 -4.83
C SER A 103 14.07 -2.52 -3.32
N LEU A 104 12.95 -3.09 -2.85
CA LEU A 104 12.67 -3.18 -1.41
C LEU A 104 13.77 -3.94 -0.66
N GLU A 105 14.31 -5.00 -1.26
CA GLU A 105 15.42 -5.75 -0.67
C GLU A 105 16.68 -4.89 -0.48
N THR A 106 17.03 -4.08 -1.47
CA THR A 106 18.15 -3.13 -1.38
C THR A 106 17.93 -2.12 -0.25
N LEU A 107 16.72 -1.56 -0.14
CA LEU A 107 16.38 -0.63 0.93
C LEU A 107 16.46 -1.30 2.31
N ARG A 108 15.91 -2.52 2.44
CA ARG A 108 15.98 -3.32 3.68
C ARG A 108 17.42 -3.58 4.10
N LYS A 109 18.30 -3.94 3.16
CA LYS A 109 19.74 -4.14 3.41
C LYS A 109 20.40 -2.85 3.91
N ALA A 110 20.15 -1.71 3.27
CA ALA A 110 20.70 -0.42 3.69
C ALA A 110 20.26 -0.03 5.10
N VAL A 111 18.95 -0.11 5.40
CA VAL A 111 18.42 0.18 6.74
C VAL A 111 19.05 -0.73 7.79
N ARG A 112 19.22 -2.03 7.50
CA ARG A 112 19.84 -2.97 8.43
C ARG A 112 21.27 -2.54 8.78
N ILE A 113 22.11 -2.27 7.79
CA ILE A 113 23.52 -1.89 7.97
C ILE A 113 23.62 -0.66 8.89
N LEU A 114 22.84 0.39 8.58
CA LEU A 114 22.87 1.65 9.30
C LEU A 114 22.42 1.49 10.76
N LYS A 115 21.34 0.72 11.01
CA LYS A 115 20.87 0.46 12.38
C LYS A 115 21.84 -0.37 13.21
N THR A 116 22.60 -1.29 12.60
CA THR A 116 23.66 -2.02 13.32
C THR A 116 24.88 -1.12 13.58
N GLY A 117 25.27 -0.27 12.63
CA GLY A 117 26.39 0.65 12.80
C GLY A 117 26.14 1.74 13.86
N GLU A 118 24.89 2.16 14.07
CA GLU A 118 24.51 3.06 15.18
C GLU A 118 24.66 2.40 16.56
N LYS A 119 24.48 1.07 16.65
CA LYS A 119 24.59 0.33 17.93
C LYS A 119 26.01 0.03 18.36
N GLU A 120 26.97 0.06 17.45
CA GLU A 120 28.38 -0.20 17.74
C GLU A 120 29.16 1.08 18.10
N ASN A 121 28.57 2.26 17.86
CA ASN A 121 29.16 3.58 18.13
C ASN A 121 28.51 4.34 19.30
N GLY A 122 27.62 3.72 20.06
CA GLY A 122 26.96 4.30 21.25
C GLY A 122 27.27 3.48 22.49
#